data_AF-G9YAD5-F1
#
_entry.id   AF-G9YAD5-F1
#
_cell.length_a   1.000
_cell.length_b   1.000
_cell.length_c   1.000
_cell.angle_alpha   90.00
_cell.angle_beta   90.00
_cell.angle_gamma   90.00
#
_symmetry.space_group_name_H-M   'P 1'
#
loop_
_entity.id
_entity.type
_entity.pdbx_description
1 polymer ?
#
loop_
_entity_poly.entity_id
_entity_poly.type
_entity_poly.pdbx_seq_one_letter_code
_entity_poly.pdbx_strand_id
1 'polypeptide(L)'
;MKNLKTALLTPSANILACQLFGANVSIRQLTLGELYDYEAKLKTLQDKNDAHATSLLGAELVLSAIVDETGAAIPAEQLPTADELLRAHANTALLDASLLVQRHSYGTLEEAQKN
;
A
#
# COMPACT_ATOMS: atom_id res chain seq x y z
N MET A 1 -15.80 -11.26 -27.07
CA MET A 1 -16.41 -11.35 -25.72
C MET A 1 -15.28 -11.37 -24.70
N LYS A 2 -15.17 -10.35 -23.83
CA LYS A 2 -14.20 -10.42 -22.72
C LYS A 2 -14.62 -11.61 -21.82
N ASN A 3 -13.70 -12.52 -21.57
CA ASN A 3 -13.95 -13.73 -20.78
C ASN A 3 -14.42 -13.32 -19.37
N LEU A 4 -15.54 -13.87 -18.89
CA LEU A 4 -16.14 -13.54 -17.59
C LEU A 4 -15.11 -13.70 -16.45
N LYS A 5 -14.25 -14.71 -16.54
CA LYS A 5 -13.16 -14.92 -15.58
C LYS A 5 -12.22 -13.72 -15.52
N THR A 6 -11.81 -13.18 -16.68
CA THR A 6 -10.92 -12.01 -16.73
C THR A 6 -11.61 -10.77 -16.18
N ALA A 7 -12.90 -10.58 -16.46
CA ALA A 7 -13.66 -9.45 -15.94
C ALA A 7 -13.77 -9.48 -14.41
N LEU A 8 -14.02 -10.66 -13.81
CA LEU A 8 -14.12 -10.83 -12.35
C LEU A 8 -12.76 -10.76 -11.63
N LEU A 9 -11.67 -11.08 -12.32
CA LEU A 9 -10.31 -11.04 -11.77
C LEU A 9 -9.59 -9.71 -12.06
N THR A 10 -10.23 -8.78 -12.77
CA THR A 10 -9.66 -7.43 -12.98
C THR A 10 -9.89 -6.63 -11.69
N PRO A 11 -8.84 -6.21 -10.97
CA PRO A 11 -8.99 -5.41 -9.78
C PRO A 11 -9.72 -4.10 -10.07
N SER A 12 -10.53 -3.62 -9.14
CA SER A 12 -11.12 -2.29 -9.22
C SER A 12 -10.01 -1.23 -9.25
N ALA A 13 -9.99 -0.43 -10.31
CA ALA A 13 -8.98 0.62 -10.55
C ALA A 13 -9.23 1.87 -9.69
N ASN A 14 -9.43 1.70 -8.38
CA ASN A 14 -9.62 2.82 -7.47
C ASN A 14 -8.26 3.37 -7.05
N ILE A 15 -7.86 4.47 -7.70
CA ILE A 15 -6.60 5.15 -7.51
C ILE A 15 -6.85 6.44 -6.74
N LEU A 16 -6.07 6.66 -5.68
CA LEU A 16 -6.07 7.89 -4.91
C LEU A 16 -4.79 8.66 -5.20
N ALA A 17 -4.92 9.89 -5.69
CA ALA A 17 -3.82 10.84 -5.74
C ALA A 17 -3.58 11.41 -4.34
N CYS A 18 -2.37 11.25 -3.81
CA CYS A 18 -1.99 11.72 -2.48
C CYS A 18 -0.55 12.21 -2.45
N GLN A 19 -0.13 12.72 -1.30
CA GLN A 19 1.26 13.11 -1.07
C GLN A 19 1.88 12.16 -0.06
N LEU A 20 2.94 11.47 -0.45
CA LEU A 20 3.75 10.62 0.41
C LEU A 20 5.17 11.17 0.45
N PHE A 21 5.74 11.34 1.65
CA PHE A 21 7.11 11.82 1.84
C PHE A 21 7.44 13.15 1.15
N GLY A 22 6.43 13.99 0.91
CA GLY A 22 6.55 15.27 0.18
C GLY A 22 6.50 15.13 -1.35
N ALA A 23 6.40 13.91 -1.89
CA ALA A 23 6.20 13.65 -3.31
C ALA A 23 4.72 13.41 -3.63
N ASN A 24 4.24 13.96 -4.75
CA ASN A 24 2.91 13.66 -5.26
C ASN A 24 2.95 12.29 -5.93
N VAL A 25 2.13 11.36 -5.44
CA VAL A 25 2.07 9.99 -5.91
C VAL A 25 0.62 9.52 -6.03
N SER A 26 0.41 8.48 -6.80
CA SER A 26 -0.88 7.78 -6.88
C SER A 26 -0.76 6.45 -6.16
N ILE A 27 -1.76 6.12 -5.34
CA ILE A 27 -1.83 4.81 -4.67
C ILE A 27 -3.08 4.05 -5.10
N ARG A 28 -2.95 2.73 -5.28
CA ARG A 28 -4.08 1.83 -5.52
C ARG A 28 -4.62 1.26 -4.21
N GLN A 29 -5.85 0.75 -4.25
CA GLN A 29 -6.33 -0.15 -3.21
C GLN A 29 -5.58 -1.48 -3.26
N LEU A 30 -5.11 -1.94 -2.11
CA LEU A 30 -4.58 -3.28 -1.95
C LEU A 30 -5.72 -4.29 -1.97
N THR A 31 -5.46 -5.47 -2.52
CA THR A 31 -6.43 -6.56 -2.47
C THR A 31 -6.56 -7.11 -1.05
N LEU A 32 -7.70 -7.73 -0.73
CA LEU A 32 -7.88 -8.39 0.57
C LEU A 32 -6.79 -9.42 0.87
N GLY A 33 -6.29 -10.12 -0.15
CA GLY A 33 -5.17 -11.06 -0.01
C GLY A 33 -3.90 -10.36 0.47
N GLU A 34 -3.52 -9.27 -0.18
CA GLU A 34 -2.33 -8.47 0.19
C GLU A 34 -2.44 -7.91 1.62
N LEU A 35 -3.63 -7.45 2.02
CA LEU A 35 -3.89 -6.98 3.38
C LEU A 35 -3.74 -8.10 4.41
N TYR A 36 -4.31 -9.28 4.15
CA TYR A 36 -4.16 -10.44 5.04
C TYR A 36 -2.70 -10.91 5.15
N ASP A 37 -1.98 -10.94 4.04
CA ASP A 37 -0.55 -11.28 4.02
C ASP A 37 0.28 -10.28 4.84
N TYR A 38 -0.03 -8.98 4.72
CA TYR A 38 0.60 -7.94 5.52
C TYR A 38 0.32 -8.11 7.01
N GLU A 39 -0.95 -8.30 7.40
CA GLU A 39 -1.34 -8.47 8.81
C GLU A 39 -0.71 -9.72 9.44
N ALA A 40 -0.64 -10.83 8.70
CA ALA A 40 -0.01 -12.07 9.15
C ALA A 40 1.50 -11.90 9.40
N LYS A 41 2.19 -11.21 8.47
CA LYS A 41 3.62 -10.88 8.63
C LYS A 41 3.84 -9.90 9.78
N LEU A 42 3.02 -8.86 9.88
CA LEU A 42 3.10 -7.85 10.92
C LEU A 42 2.99 -8.49 12.31
N LYS A 43 1.99 -9.36 12.51
CA LYS A 43 1.81 -10.10 13.76
C LYS A 43 3.05 -10.94 14.11
N THR A 44 3.57 -11.68 13.12
CA THR A 44 4.77 -12.51 13.31
C THR A 44 6.00 -11.69 13.73
N LEU A 45 6.16 -10.48 13.18
CA LEU A 45 7.28 -9.59 13.52
C LEU A 45 7.08 -8.96 14.90
N GLN A 46 5.84 -8.61 15.26
CA GLN A 46 5.49 -8.10 16.59
C GLN A 46 5.74 -9.16 17.68
N ASP A 47 5.35 -10.42 17.44
CA ASP A 47 5.63 -11.54 18.36
C ASP A 47 7.13 -11.73 18.61
N LYS A 48 7.96 -11.40 17.61
CA LYS A 48 9.43 -11.44 17.69
C LYS A 48 10.06 -10.17 18.28
N ASN A 49 9.26 -9.15 18.59
CA ASN A 49 9.73 -7.81 18.98
C ASN A 49 10.73 -7.18 18.00
N ASP A 50 10.60 -7.47 16.70
CA ASP A 50 11.49 -6.96 15.66
C ASP A 50 10.96 -5.65 15.06
N ALA A 51 11.20 -4.55 15.79
CA ALA A 51 10.74 -3.21 15.40
C ALA A 51 11.33 -2.73 14.05
N HIS A 52 12.55 -3.16 13.73
CA HIS A 52 13.19 -2.80 12.47
C HIS A 52 12.49 -3.48 11.30
N ALA A 53 12.28 -4.80 11.39
CA ALA A 53 11.55 -5.55 10.37
C ALA A 53 10.09 -5.07 10.23
N THR A 54 9.43 -4.69 11.34
CA THR A 54 8.09 -4.08 11.29
C THR A 54 8.10 -2.79 10.47
N SER A 55 9.09 -1.93 10.68
CA SER A 55 9.23 -0.68 9.91
C SER A 55 9.49 -0.97 8.43
N LEU A 56 10.37 -1.94 8.14
CA LEU A 56 10.67 -2.35 6.77
C LEU A 56 9.40 -2.85 6.05
N LEU A 57 8.61 -3.70 6.72
CA LEU A 57 7.35 -4.22 6.19
C LEU A 57 6.34 -3.11 5.87
N GLY A 58 6.27 -2.07 6.72
CA GLY A 58 5.43 -0.89 6.45
C GLY A 58 5.88 -0.11 5.21
N ALA A 59 7.19 0.08 5.02
CA ALA A 59 7.73 0.72 3.83
C ALA A 59 7.48 -0.10 2.57
N GLU A 60 7.64 -1.42 2.63
CA GLU A 60 7.32 -2.33 1.52
C GLU A 60 5.83 -2.24 1.14
N LEU A 61 4.94 -2.20 2.14
CA LEU A 61 3.50 -2.03 1.92
C LEU A 61 3.23 -0.74 1.15
N VAL A 62 3.80 0.38 1.62
CA VAL A 62 3.62 1.69 0.98
C VAL A 62 4.11 1.64 -0.46
N LEU A 63 5.32 1.14 -0.71
CA LEU A 63 5.90 1.07 -2.05
C LEU A 63 5.07 0.19 -2.99
N SER A 64 4.55 -0.95 -2.51
CA SER A 64 3.71 -1.85 -3.30
C SER A 64 2.34 -1.27 -3.70
N ALA A 65 1.90 -0.24 -2.97
CA ALA A 65 0.65 0.46 -3.23
C ALA A 65 0.83 1.61 -4.22
N ILE A 66 2.05 2.11 -4.44
CA ILE A 66 2.33 3.18 -5.39
C ILE A 66 2.15 2.67 -6.82
N VAL A 67 1.39 3.42 -7.60
CA VAL A 67 1.09 3.16 -9.01
C VAL A 67 1.34 4.41 -9.85
N ASP A 68 1.49 4.21 -11.15
CA ASP A 68 1.54 5.30 -12.11
C ASP A 68 0.15 5.96 -12.32
N GLU A 69 0.11 6.96 -13.20
CA GLU A 69 -1.13 7.67 -13.57
C GLU A 69 -2.20 6.77 -14.22
N THR A 70 -1.79 5.62 -14.73
CA THR A 70 -2.68 4.63 -15.36
C THR A 70 -3.16 3.56 -14.39
N GLY A 71 -2.67 3.56 -13.15
CA GLY A 71 -2.94 2.56 -12.12
C GLY A 71 -2.08 1.31 -12.21
N ALA A 72 -1.05 1.31 -13.07
CA ALA A 72 -0.11 0.21 -13.17
C ALA A 72 0.98 0.33 -12.10
N ALA A 73 1.48 -0.82 -11.63
CA ALA A 73 2.57 -0.86 -10.68
C ALA A 73 3.83 -0.22 -11.29
N ILE A 74 4.47 0.68 -10.53
CA ILE A 74 5.72 1.30 -10.95
C ILE A 74 6.84 0.24 -10.89
N PRO A 75 7.72 0.16 -11.91
CA PRO A 75 8.89 -0.72 -11.88
C PRO A 75 9.76 -0.45 -10.65
N ALA A 76 10.27 -1.51 -10.02
CA ALA A 76 11.10 -1.40 -8.81
C ALA A 76 12.35 -0.52 -9.01
N GLU A 77 12.87 -0.43 -10.24
CA GLU A 77 14.02 0.43 -10.59
C GLU A 77 13.72 1.93 -10.51
N GLN A 78 12.45 2.31 -10.50
CA GLN A 78 11.99 3.71 -10.41
C GLN A 78 11.51 4.08 -9.01
N LEU A 79 11.48 3.12 -8.08
CA LEU A 79 11.10 3.33 -6.70
C LEU A 79 12.34 3.20 -5.80
N PRO A 80 12.39 3.94 -4.67
CA PRO A 80 13.39 3.68 -3.65
C PRO A 80 13.17 2.29 -3.02
N THR A 81 14.24 1.70 -2.49
CA THR A 81 14.11 0.51 -1.66
C THR A 81 13.51 0.86 -0.29
N ALA A 82 12.89 -0.11 0.38
CA ALA A 82 12.36 0.08 1.73
C ALA A 82 13.44 0.59 2.71
N ASP A 83 14.67 0.05 2.62
CA ASP A 83 15.80 0.48 3.45
C ASP A 83 16.21 1.94 3.20
N GLU A 84 16.27 2.37 1.93
CA GLU A 84 16.51 3.78 1.59
C GLU A 84 15.43 4.70 2.14
N LEU A 85 14.17 4.24 2.10
CA LEU A 85 13.02 4.96 2.62
C LEU A 85 13.11 5.13 4.15
N LEU A 86 13.48 4.05 4.86
CA LEU A 86 13.69 4.05 6.31
C LEU A 86 14.85 4.97 6.74
N ARG A 87 15.91 5.08 5.92
CA ARG A 87 17.06 5.96 6.19
C ARG A 87 16.77 7.43 5.87
N ALA A 88 15.90 7.69 4.91
CA ALA A 88 15.58 9.05 4.46
C ALA A 88 14.49 9.72 5.31
N HIS A 89 13.58 8.96 5.92
CA HIS A 89 12.38 9.50 6.56
C HIS A 89 12.24 9.11 8.04
N ALA A 90 11.59 10.00 8.80
CA ALA A 90 11.24 9.73 10.19
C ALA A 90 10.16 8.64 10.28
N ASN A 91 10.17 7.87 11.38
CA ASN A 91 9.19 6.82 11.65
C ASN A 91 7.72 7.32 11.58
N THR A 92 7.46 8.56 11.98
CA THR A 92 6.11 9.16 11.91
C THR A 92 5.63 9.29 10.48
N ALA A 93 6.48 9.72 9.55
CA ALA A 93 6.12 9.85 8.13
C ALA A 93 5.80 8.48 7.51
N LEU A 94 6.53 7.44 7.92
CA LEU A 94 6.30 6.08 7.45
C LEU A 94 4.98 5.50 7.98
N LEU A 95 4.69 5.74 9.26
CA LEU A 95 3.43 5.36 9.89
C LEU A 95 2.23 6.04 9.22
N ASP A 96 2.32 7.34 8.97
CA ASP A 96 1.28 8.10 8.28
C ASP A 96 1.04 7.57 6.87
N ALA A 97 2.11 7.30 6.11
CA ALA A 97 2.02 6.72 4.78
C ALA A 97 1.38 5.32 4.79
N SER A 98 1.82 4.45 5.70
CA SER A 98 1.25 3.10 5.88
C SER A 98 -0.23 3.16 6.25
N LEU A 99 -0.60 4.07 7.16
CA LEU A 99 -1.98 4.24 7.60
C LEU A 99 -2.87 4.76 6.45
N LEU A 100 -2.36 5.68 5.63
CA LEU A 100 -3.07 6.19 4.46
C LEU A 100 -3.38 5.05 3.47
N VAL A 101 -2.37 4.23 3.14
CA VAL A 101 -2.52 3.07 2.25
C VAL A 101 -3.53 2.07 2.80
N GLN A 102 -3.44 1.77 4.09
CA GLN A 102 -4.40 0.88 4.76
C GLN A 102 -5.82 1.46 4.71
N ARG A 103 -6.02 2.74 5.07
CA ARG A 103 -7.34 3.40 5.05
C ARG A 103 -7.95 3.42 3.65
N HIS A 104 -7.14 3.69 2.63
CA HIS A 104 -7.59 3.64 1.24
C HIS A 104 -8.03 2.22 0.84
N SER A 105 -7.32 1.20 1.32
CA SER A 105 -7.54 -0.20 0.96
C SER A 105 -8.70 -0.86 1.72
N TYR A 106 -8.85 -0.61 3.02
CA TYR A 106 -9.98 -1.10 3.82
C TYR A 106 -11.31 -0.40 3.47
N GLY A 107 -11.23 0.72 2.75
CA GLY A 107 -12.34 1.61 2.49
C GLY A 107 -12.62 2.49 3.69
N THR A 108 -12.83 3.79 3.46
CA THR A 108 -13.54 4.58 4.46
C THR A 108 -14.99 4.09 4.46
N LEU A 109 -15.48 3.67 5.62
CA LEU A 109 -16.92 3.38 5.85
C LEU A 109 -17.83 4.53 5.36
N GLU A 110 -17.30 5.74 5.15
CA GLU A 110 -18.00 6.91 4.66
C GLU A 110 -18.46 6.82 3.19
N GLU A 111 -17.78 6.06 2.32
CA GLU A 111 -18.24 5.88 0.93
C GLU A 111 -19.22 4.69 0.78
N ALA A 112 -19.27 3.78 1.75
CA ALA A 112 -20.13 2.59 1.72
C ALA A 112 -21.62 2.89 2.06
N GLN A 113 -21.96 4.10 2.52
CA GLN A 113 -23.34 4.47 2.89
C GLN A 113 -24.10 5.29 1.84
N LYS A 114 -23.56 5.48 0.62
CA LYS A 114 -24.21 6.31 -0.41
C LYS A 114 -24.81 5.56 -1.61
N ASN A 115 -24.82 4.22 -1.62
CA ASN A 115 -25.48 3.43 -2.68
C ASN A 115 -26.65 2.60 -2.13
#